data_AF-A0A1C5LS08-F1
#
_entry.id   AF-A0A1C5LS08-F1
#
_cell.length_a   1.000
_cell.length_b   1.000
_cell.length_c   1.000
_cell.angle_alpha   90.00
_cell.angle_beta   90.00
_cell.angle_gamma   90.00
#
_symmetry.space_group_name_H-M   'P 1'
#
loop_
_entity.id
_entity.type
_entity.pdbx_description
1 polymer ?
#
loop_
_entity_poly.entity_id
_entity_poly.type
_entity_poly.pdbx_seq_one_letter_code
_entity_poly.pdbx_strand_id
1 'polypeptide(L)'
;MDNASDMTRISRCNKSKIQRFDLSPREVIDFLDHGAIYRTFSDVLTKVYPGNDLQKVLVGQLEEITGKKRDSVTRNVKNWIKGCNEPSRESLFQICFALRLDEQQAYRLLASSSDTGIHYRNPVELIYAFCLKTGRTYKEAQRLKEELIPIYEAERALAKQSEAREEVREQTAVHTLYMKDEFSERVETEEELRAFFIDHGKMLGILHNTAYEEFMKMLGRLQDPDEGFEDDSFDFMKKHKDEFDETSLNRLAEREEGLRKQSIKAVVEEFMQMHVPVRTESKSEKKQAKRQERDYVYLQQVIKDSWPSEDILYKMISRENDVSRKVLLLLFLLTEEFEAEEMETSDMGSGMDDLYFERIESEDGGERMEARLHLMNLFLDRFGMNRLDPGNAFDCLVLYALRASYSGGEGDPMSSRLKQTLELLFPEHGADRNMGMDRNMNVDCNMDADRKTEADI
;
A
#
# COMPACT_ATOMS: atom_id res chain seq x y z
N MET A 1 4.60 -0.05 23.21
CA MET A 1 4.77 1.39 23.50
C MET A 1 4.97 2.09 22.18
N ASP A 2 3.92 2.73 21.67
CA ASP A 2 3.93 3.37 20.34
C ASP A 2 4.85 4.58 20.31
N ASN A 3 5.81 4.55 19.38
CA ASN A 3 6.54 5.74 18.98
C ASN A 3 5.61 6.64 18.14
N ALA A 4 4.79 7.47 18.82
CA ALA A 4 4.21 8.68 18.22
C ALA A 4 5.28 9.65 17.63
N SER A 5 6.56 9.32 17.84
CA SER A 5 7.79 9.88 17.28
C SER A 5 7.88 9.88 15.74
N ASP A 6 7.31 8.90 15.03
CA ASP A 6 7.68 8.69 13.61
C ASP A 6 6.74 9.35 12.60
N MET A 7 5.58 9.87 13.03
CA MET A 7 4.63 10.55 12.14
C MET A 7 4.97 12.03 11.96
N THR A 8 4.83 12.51 10.73
CA THR A 8 4.93 13.96 10.45
C THR A 8 3.79 14.73 11.11
N ARG A 9 3.93 16.06 11.19
CA ARG A 9 2.86 16.91 11.71
C ARG A 9 1.56 16.74 10.92
N ILE A 10 1.65 16.69 9.58
CA ILE A 10 0.50 16.48 8.70
C ILE A 10 -0.20 15.15 9.03
N SER A 11 0.56 14.06 9.04
CA SER A 11 0.01 12.73 9.32
C SER A 11 -0.63 12.67 10.72
N ARG A 12 0.00 13.29 11.73
CA ARG A 12 -0.55 13.35 13.09
C ARG A 12 -1.84 14.15 13.17
N CYS A 13 -1.93 15.29 12.47
CA CYS A 13 -3.14 16.11 12.43
C CYS A 13 -4.31 15.36 11.80
N ASN A 14 -4.09 14.74 10.63
CA ASN A 14 -5.14 14.00 9.94
C ASN A 14 -5.58 12.76 10.75
N LYS A 15 -4.62 11.98 11.28
CA LYS A 15 -4.90 10.85 12.18
C LYS A 15 -5.74 11.28 13.38
N SER A 16 -5.32 12.34 14.07
CA SER A 16 -6.01 12.80 15.28
C SER A 16 -7.45 13.24 15.03
N LYS A 17 -7.76 13.76 13.83
CA LYS A 17 -9.14 14.13 13.48
C LYS A 17 -10.01 12.88 13.32
N ILE A 18 -9.53 11.90 12.55
CA ILE A 18 -10.25 10.64 12.30
C ILE A 18 -10.38 9.81 13.58
N GLN A 19 -9.36 9.81 14.44
CA GLN A 19 -9.37 9.06 15.68
C GLN A 19 -10.34 9.61 16.73
N ARG A 20 -10.40 10.93 16.88
CA ARG A 20 -11.15 11.57 17.98
C ARG A 20 -12.63 11.70 17.71
N PHE A 21 -13.03 11.78 16.45
CA PHE A 21 -14.41 12.05 16.06
C PHE A 21 -14.96 10.87 15.29
N ASP A 22 -16.18 10.46 15.64
CA ASP A 22 -16.91 9.47 14.87
C ASP A 22 -17.58 10.14 13.68
N LEU A 23 -16.79 10.34 12.63
CA LEU A 23 -17.24 11.00 11.40
C LEU A 23 -18.25 10.10 10.68
N SER A 24 -19.32 10.67 10.15
CA SER A 24 -20.15 10.01 9.14
C SER A 24 -19.45 9.97 7.78
N PRO A 25 -19.90 9.13 6.84
CA PRO A 25 -19.39 9.11 5.47
C PRO A 25 -19.34 10.49 4.78
N ARG A 26 -20.31 11.38 5.05
CA ARG A 26 -20.29 12.76 4.50
C ARG A 26 -19.26 13.64 5.18
N GLU A 27 -19.12 13.54 6.49
CA GLU A 27 -18.17 14.36 7.25
C GLU A 27 -16.72 13.96 6.98
N VAL A 28 -16.44 12.67 6.73
CA VAL A 28 -15.09 12.26 6.31
C VAL A 28 -14.78 12.77 4.90
N ILE A 29 -15.75 12.77 3.97
CA ILE A 29 -15.55 13.37 2.63
C ILE A 29 -15.25 14.86 2.75
N ASP A 30 -16.07 15.61 3.51
CA ASP A 30 -15.87 17.05 3.71
C ASP A 30 -14.51 17.35 4.37
N PHE A 31 -14.13 16.54 5.37
CA PHE A 31 -12.81 16.62 5.96
C PHE A 31 -11.72 16.37 4.93
N LEU A 32 -11.82 15.34 4.09
CA LEU A 32 -10.81 15.05 3.07
C LEU A 32 -10.72 16.11 1.97
N ASP A 33 -11.84 16.71 1.57
CA ASP A 33 -11.87 17.76 0.55
C ASP A 33 -11.35 19.11 1.06
N HIS A 34 -11.68 19.48 2.30
CA HIS A 34 -11.50 20.85 2.79
C HIS A 34 -10.64 20.98 4.05
N GLY A 35 -10.54 19.92 4.87
CA GLY A 35 -9.88 19.95 6.17
C GLY A 35 -8.54 19.20 6.23
N ALA A 36 -8.33 18.20 5.39
CA ALA A 36 -7.15 17.35 5.39
C ALA A 36 -6.00 18.04 4.65
N ILE A 37 -4.79 17.86 5.17
CA ILE A 37 -3.58 18.34 4.51
C ILE A 37 -2.86 17.16 3.87
N TYR A 38 -2.47 17.29 2.61
CA TYR A 38 -1.75 16.24 1.90
C TYR A 38 -0.29 16.60 1.63
N ARG A 39 0.58 15.59 1.72
CA ARG A 39 1.98 15.66 1.29
C ARG A 39 2.06 15.22 -0.17
N THR A 40 2.51 16.11 -1.04
CA THR A 40 2.74 15.80 -2.45
C THR A 40 4.21 15.45 -2.68
N PHE A 41 4.48 14.73 -3.76
CA PHE A 41 5.85 14.53 -4.25
C PHE A 41 6.62 15.84 -4.37
N SER A 42 5.98 16.90 -4.86
CA SER A 42 6.60 18.21 -5.05
C SER A 42 7.02 18.87 -3.72
N ASP A 43 6.19 18.71 -2.67
CA ASP A 43 6.50 19.20 -1.33
C ASP A 43 7.77 18.54 -0.80
N VAL A 44 7.83 17.20 -0.91
CA VAL A 44 8.97 16.40 -0.44
C VAL A 44 10.22 16.68 -1.27
N LEU A 45 10.11 16.74 -2.60
CA LEU A 45 11.22 17.05 -3.51
C LEU A 45 11.87 18.41 -3.19
N THR A 46 11.05 19.44 -2.96
CA THR A 46 11.55 20.78 -2.62
C THR A 46 12.15 20.82 -1.23
N LYS A 47 11.70 19.94 -0.31
CA LYS A 47 12.22 19.86 1.05
C LYS A 47 13.57 19.14 1.13
N VAL A 48 13.73 18.03 0.41
CA VAL A 48 15.00 17.28 0.39
C VAL A 48 16.10 18.05 -0.36
N TYR A 49 15.73 19.01 -1.21
CA TYR A 49 16.66 19.92 -1.88
C TYR A 49 16.22 21.39 -1.76
N PRO A 50 16.70 22.13 -0.73
CA PRO A 50 16.28 23.51 -0.49
C PRO A 50 16.96 24.54 -1.40
N GLY A 51 17.81 24.11 -2.35
CA GLY A 51 18.51 25.01 -3.27
C GLY A 51 17.55 25.67 -4.27
N ASN A 52 17.72 26.97 -4.50
CA ASN A 52 16.91 27.75 -5.45
C ASN A 52 17.14 27.36 -6.93
N ASP A 53 18.06 26.45 -7.21
CA ASP A 53 18.44 25.97 -8.53
C ASP A 53 17.99 24.52 -8.80
N LEU A 54 17.08 23.97 -8.00
CA LEU A 54 16.52 22.61 -8.12
C LEU A 54 16.23 22.21 -9.58
N GLN A 55 15.48 23.03 -10.31
CA GLN A 55 15.13 22.74 -11.70
C GLN A 55 16.36 22.67 -12.60
N LYS A 56 17.33 23.59 -12.42
CA LYS A 56 18.56 23.64 -13.22
C LYS A 56 19.44 22.42 -12.95
N VAL A 57 19.59 22.05 -11.68
CA VAL A 57 20.38 20.89 -11.23
C VAL A 57 19.77 19.61 -11.78
N LEU A 58 18.48 19.37 -11.56
CA LEU A 58 17.79 18.17 -12.06
C LEU A 58 17.88 18.06 -13.58
N VAL A 59 17.64 19.13 -14.33
CA VAL A 59 17.72 19.08 -15.80
C VAL A 59 19.12 18.73 -16.27
N GLY A 60 20.16 19.33 -15.68
CA GLY A 60 21.55 19.04 -16.06
C GLY A 60 21.96 17.60 -15.73
N GLN A 61 21.68 17.15 -14.51
CA GLN A 61 22.09 15.82 -14.04
C GLN A 61 21.29 14.69 -14.70
N LEU A 62 19.98 14.85 -14.88
CA LEU A 62 19.15 13.82 -15.51
C LEU A 62 19.38 13.71 -17.02
N GLU A 63 19.77 14.81 -17.70
CA GLU A 63 20.19 14.74 -19.10
C GLU A 63 21.41 13.81 -19.25
N GLU A 64 22.39 13.94 -18.36
CA GLU A 64 23.58 13.08 -18.33
C GLU A 64 23.26 11.64 -17.93
N ILE A 65 22.50 11.45 -16.85
CA ILE A 65 22.14 10.13 -16.32
C ILE A 65 21.30 9.31 -17.31
N THR A 66 20.31 9.94 -17.93
CA THR A 66 19.31 9.22 -18.75
C THR A 66 19.63 9.21 -20.24
N GLY A 67 20.56 10.07 -20.69
CA GLY A 67 20.83 10.31 -22.11
C GLY A 67 19.62 10.86 -22.90
N LYS A 68 18.54 11.27 -22.21
CA LYS A 68 17.34 11.83 -22.84
C LYS A 68 17.59 13.27 -23.26
N LYS A 69 16.92 13.69 -24.35
CA LYS A 69 16.97 15.08 -24.83
C LYS A 69 16.58 16.07 -23.73
N ARG A 70 17.37 17.15 -23.58
CA ARG A 70 17.16 18.22 -22.59
C ARG A 70 15.73 18.74 -22.49
N ASP A 71 15.05 18.94 -23.62
CA ASP A 71 13.68 19.46 -23.64
C ASP A 71 12.68 18.50 -22.99
N SER A 72 12.88 17.19 -23.18
CA SER A 72 12.05 16.15 -22.58
C SER A 72 12.26 16.10 -21.06
N VAL A 73 13.53 16.12 -20.63
CA VAL A 73 13.90 16.18 -19.21
C VAL A 73 13.33 17.45 -18.56
N THR A 74 13.49 18.60 -19.20
CA THR A 74 12.97 19.89 -18.73
C THR A 74 11.45 19.86 -18.54
N ARG A 75 10.71 19.24 -19.46
CA ARG A 75 9.26 19.10 -19.34
C ARG A 75 8.89 18.23 -18.14
N ASN A 76 9.55 17.09 -17.97
CA ASN A 76 9.28 16.18 -16.86
C ASN A 76 9.57 16.85 -15.51
N VAL A 77 10.76 17.45 -15.36
CA VAL A 77 11.15 18.16 -14.13
C VAL A 77 10.17 19.30 -13.80
N LYS A 78 9.71 20.07 -14.79
CA LYS A 78 8.70 21.11 -14.58
C LYS A 78 7.35 20.55 -14.13
N ASN A 79 6.95 19.39 -14.63
CA ASN A 79 5.71 18.76 -14.21
C ASN A 79 5.82 18.26 -12.76
N TRP A 80 6.94 17.62 -12.42
CA TRP A 80 7.25 17.13 -11.08
C TRP A 80 7.24 18.23 -10.01
N ILE A 81 7.90 19.37 -10.26
CA ILE A 81 7.92 20.54 -9.38
C ILE A 81 6.52 21.20 -9.27
N LYS A 82 5.61 20.92 -10.20
CA LYS A 82 4.22 21.38 -10.13
C LYS A 82 3.29 20.35 -9.48
N GLY A 83 3.81 19.21 -9.03
CA GLY A 83 2.99 18.11 -8.50
C GLY A 83 2.17 17.39 -9.57
N CYS A 84 2.63 17.40 -10.83
CA CYS A 84 1.97 16.73 -11.95
C CYS A 84 2.84 15.59 -12.49
N ASN A 85 2.20 14.50 -12.94
CA ASN A 85 2.86 13.35 -13.60
C ASN A 85 4.04 12.80 -12.79
N GLU A 86 3.74 12.23 -11.64
CA GLU A 86 4.76 11.71 -10.72
C GLU A 86 5.77 10.78 -11.42
N PRO A 87 7.04 10.81 -10.98
CA PRO A 87 8.10 10.01 -11.58
C PRO A 87 7.87 8.50 -11.39
N SER A 88 8.33 7.70 -12.36
CA SER A 88 8.42 6.25 -12.16
C SER A 88 9.43 5.89 -11.07
N ARG A 89 9.35 4.68 -10.52
CA ARG A 89 10.29 4.21 -9.48
C ARG A 89 11.76 4.32 -9.88
N GLU A 90 12.11 3.96 -11.12
CA GLU A 90 13.46 4.17 -11.64
C GLU A 90 13.83 5.67 -11.72
N SER A 91 12.89 6.52 -12.15
CA SER A 91 13.12 7.97 -12.21
C SER A 91 13.30 8.57 -10.82
N LEU A 92 12.63 8.04 -9.79
CA LEU A 92 12.84 8.45 -8.40
C LEU A 92 14.28 8.18 -7.95
N PHE A 93 14.81 6.99 -8.20
CA PHE A 93 16.23 6.71 -7.90
C PHE A 93 17.16 7.63 -8.68
N GLN A 94 16.91 7.86 -9.97
CA GLN A 94 17.69 8.81 -10.78
C GLN A 94 17.67 10.23 -10.19
N ILE A 95 16.53 10.68 -9.64
CA ILE A 95 16.43 11.95 -8.92
C ILE A 95 17.29 11.92 -7.65
N CYS A 96 17.24 10.85 -6.85
CA CYS A 96 18.08 10.70 -5.66
C CYS A 96 19.57 10.84 -6.00
N PHE A 97 20.04 10.17 -7.05
CA PHE A 97 21.43 10.28 -7.52
C PHE A 97 21.76 11.66 -8.08
N ALA A 98 20.87 12.25 -8.88
CA ALA A 98 21.05 13.58 -9.46
C ALA A 98 21.22 14.66 -8.39
N LEU A 99 20.49 14.52 -7.28
CA LEU A 99 20.53 15.45 -6.15
C LEU A 99 21.56 15.07 -5.08
N ARG A 100 22.23 13.91 -5.21
CA ARG A 100 23.15 13.33 -4.23
C ARG A 100 22.52 13.24 -2.83
N LEU A 101 21.29 12.75 -2.79
CA LEU A 101 20.57 12.56 -1.53
C LEU A 101 21.23 11.48 -0.70
N ASP A 102 21.26 11.68 0.61
CA ASP A 102 21.59 10.61 1.55
C ASP A 102 20.47 9.56 1.61
N GLU A 103 20.72 8.46 2.31
CA GLU A 103 19.77 7.35 2.45
C GLU A 103 18.42 7.78 3.06
N GLN A 104 18.43 8.66 4.05
CA GLN A 104 17.21 9.11 4.74
C GLN A 104 16.39 10.06 3.85
N GLN A 105 17.06 10.93 3.10
CA GLN A 105 16.45 11.82 2.11
C GLN A 105 15.88 11.01 0.92
N ALA A 106 16.64 10.03 0.43
CA ALA A 106 16.20 9.14 -0.64
C ALA A 106 14.99 8.31 -0.22
N TYR A 107 15.00 7.74 1.00
CA TYR A 107 13.86 7.03 1.56
C TYR A 107 12.61 7.92 1.59
N ARG A 108 12.73 9.14 2.12
CA ARG A 108 11.61 10.11 2.19
C ARG A 108 11.06 10.46 0.80
N LEU A 109 11.94 10.70 -0.17
CA LEU A 109 11.52 11.02 -1.53
C LEU A 109 10.81 9.83 -2.21
N LEU A 110 11.39 8.62 -2.10
CA LEU A 110 10.79 7.40 -2.65
C LEU A 110 9.41 7.13 -2.04
N ALA A 111 9.30 7.22 -0.71
CA ALA A 111 8.05 6.99 0.02
C ALA A 111 6.93 8.00 -0.32
N SER A 112 7.26 9.16 -0.89
CA SER A 112 6.27 10.20 -1.24
C SER A 112 5.50 9.95 -2.54
N SER A 113 6.09 9.19 -3.47
CA SER A 113 5.52 8.87 -4.79
C SER A 113 5.32 7.40 -5.04
N SER A 114 5.86 6.56 -4.18
CA SER A 114 5.68 5.12 -4.27
C SER A 114 5.23 4.58 -2.92
N ASP A 115 4.51 3.47 -2.96
CA ASP A 115 3.92 2.80 -1.80
C ASP A 115 4.96 2.40 -0.71
N THR A 116 6.24 2.64 -0.95
CA THR A 116 7.38 2.08 -0.21
C THR A 116 8.62 2.97 -0.37
N GLY A 117 9.44 3.09 0.68
CA GLY A 117 10.80 3.63 0.57
C GLY A 117 11.75 2.71 -0.20
N ILE A 118 13.03 2.67 0.17
CA ILE A 118 13.99 1.70 -0.38
C ILE A 118 13.56 0.27 0.01
N HIS A 119 13.46 -0.63 -0.96
CA HIS A 119 13.20 -2.04 -0.74
C HIS A 119 14.49 -2.79 -0.44
N TYR A 120 14.80 -3.02 0.82
CA TYR A 120 15.97 -3.82 1.23
C TYR A 120 15.86 -5.32 0.91
N ARG A 121 14.78 -5.72 0.24
CA ARG A 121 14.56 -7.07 -0.30
C ARG A 121 14.82 -7.14 -1.80
N ASN A 122 14.79 -6.00 -2.48
CA ASN A 122 15.07 -5.91 -3.89
C ASN A 122 16.59 -5.78 -4.11
N PRO A 123 17.24 -6.73 -4.79
CA PRO A 123 18.68 -6.71 -4.98
C PRO A 123 19.17 -5.49 -5.77
N VAL A 124 18.37 -4.98 -6.71
CA VAL A 124 18.72 -3.77 -7.46
C VAL A 124 18.69 -2.55 -6.54
N GLU A 125 17.69 -2.44 -5.67
CA GLU A 125 17.58 -1.32 -4.76
C GLU A 125 18.59 -1.34 -3.62
N LEU A 126 19.05 -2.52 -3.19
CA LEU A 126 20.19 -2.65 -2.29
C LEU A 126 21.47 -2.07 -2.90
N ILE A 127 21.70 -2.29 -4.20
CA ILE A 127 22.83 -1.69 -4.92
C ILE A 127 22.68 -0.17 -4.97
N TYR A 128 21.45 0.33 -5.21
CA TYR A 128 21.18 1.76 -5.19
C TYR A 128 21.38 2.36 -3.79
N ALA A 129 20.90 1.70 -2.74
CA ALA A 129 21.09 2.10 -1.35
C ALA A 129 22.58 2.18 -0.98
N PHE A 130 23.37 1.16 -1.33
CA PHE A 130 24.82 1.16 -1.15
C PHE A 130 25.48 2.34 -1.86
N CYS A 131 25.12 2.60 -3.12
CA CYS A 131 25.72 3.68 -3.89
C CYS A 131 25.35 5.06 -3.32
N LEU A 132 24.11 5.26 -2.87
CA LEU A 132 23.69 6.50 -2.21
C LEU A 132 24.44 6.68 -0.88
N LYS A 133 24.53 5.64 -0.05
CA LYS A 133 25.25 5.62 1.23
C LYS A 133 26.73 5.96 1.06
N THR A 134 27.38 5.46 0.00
CA THR A 134 28.81 5.65 -0.27
C THR A 134 29.12 6.84 -1.19
N GLY A 135 28.12 7.63 -1.59
CA GLY A 135 28.29 8.82 -2.43
C GLY A 135 28.68 8.53 -3.88
N ARG A 136 28.38 7.33 -4.38
CA ARG A 136 28.66 6.89 -5.75
C ARG A 136 27.62 7.41 -6.74
N THR A 137 28.04 7.51 -7.99
CA THR A 137 27.21 7.97 -9.11
C THR A 137 26.24 6.89 -9.58
N TYR A 138 25.16 7.30 -10.25
CA TYR A 138 24.23 6.37 -10.89
C TYR A 138 24.91 5.46 -11.93
N LYS A 139 25.96 5.95 -12.62
CA LYS A 139 26.73 5.15 -13.58
C LYS A 139 27.48 4.01 -12.88
N GLU A 140 28.05 4.27 -11.71
CA GLU A 140 28.67 3.24 -10.88
C GLU A 140 27.63 2.25 -10.35
N ALA A 141 26.45 2.74 -9.98
CA ALA A 141 25.33 1.87 -9.59
C ALA A 141 24.90 0.92 -10.72
N GLN A 142 24.84 1.39 -11.97
CA GLN A 142 24.56 0.52 -13.12
C GLN A 142 25.68 -0.50 -13.36
N ARG A 143 26.95 -0.12 -13.20
CA ARG A 143 28.09 -1.05 -13.29
C ARG A 143 27.96 -2.17 -12.24
N LEU A 144 27.72 -1.80 -10.98
CA LEU A 144 27.54 -2.77 -9.89
C LEU A 144 26.32 -3.67 -10.11
N LYS A 145 25.23 -3.12 -10.67
CA LYS A 145 24.05 -3.89 -11.06
C LYS A 145 24.38 -4.96 -12.09
N GLU A 146 25.13 -4.63 -13.13
CA GLU A 146 25.57 -5.60 -14.15
C GLU A 146 26.46 -6.72 -13.56
N GLU A 147 27.25 -6.40 -12.54
CA GLU A 147 28.17 -7.34 -11.88
C GLU A 147 27.49 -8.25 -10.84
N LEU A 148 26.66 -7.67 -9.96
CA LEU A 148 26.17 -8.34 -8.75
C LEU A 148 24.84 -9.07 -8.95
N ILE A 149 23.99 -8.61 -9.87
CA ILE A 149 22.70 -9.29 -10.14
C ILE A 149 22.90 -10.74 -10.60
N PRO A 150 23.83 -11.07 -11.51
CA PRO A 150 24.09 -12.46 -11.87
C PRO A 150 24.51 -13.35 -10.69
N ILE A 151 25.25 -12.79 -9.72
CA ILE A 151 25.66 -13.50 -8.50
C ILE A 151 24.43 -13.81 -7.64
N TYR A 152 23.59 -12.79 -7.39
CA TYR A 152 22.32 -12.97 -6.69
C TYR A 152 21.42 -14.02 -7.36
N GLU A 153 21.28 -13.98 -8.68
CA GLU A 153 20.45 -14.92 -9.43
C GLU A 153 20.95 -16.37 -9.32
N ALA A 154 22.27 -16.57 -9.32
CA ALA A 154 22.87 -17.88 -9.11
C ALA A 154 22.56 -18.43 -7.71
N GLU A 155 22.73 -17.62 -6.66
CA GLU A 155 22.43 -18.02 -5.28
C GLU A 155 20.94 -18.31 -5.07
N ARG A 156 20.07 -17.47 -5.65
CA ARG A 156 18.62 -17.69 -5.64
C ARG A 156 18.24 -19.00 -6.33
N ALA A 157 18.91 -19.36 -7.43
CA ALA A 157 18.66 -20.62 -8.14
C ALA A 157 19.07 -21.84 -7.30
N LEU A 158 20.19 -21.76 -6.58
CA LEU A 158 20.63 -22.82 -5.64
C LEU A 158 19.62 -23.01 -4.50
N ALA A 159 19.03 -21.93 -3.98
CA ALA A 159 18.01 -22.00 -2.92
C ALA A 159 16.74 -22.76 -3.33
N LYS A 160 16.36 -22.71 -4.62
CA LYS A 160 15.17 -23.44 -5.11
C LYS A 160 15.33 -24.96 -5.06
N GLN A 161 16.55 -25.48 -4.89
CA GLN A 161 16.86 -26.91 -4.87
C GLN A 161 17.06 -27.48 -3.45
N SER A 162 17.04 -26.65 -2.40
CA SER A 162 17.23 -27.09 -1.01
C SER A 162 15.91 -27.20 -0.24
N GLU A 163 15.75 -28.28 0.53
CA GLU A 163 14.62 -28.56 1.44
C GLU A 163 14.52 -27.59 2.63
N ALA A 164 15.46 -26.66 2.81
CA ALA A 164 15.53 -25.66 3.88
C ALA A 164 14.47 -24.53 3.80
N ARG A 165 13.31 -24.79 3.16
CA ARG A 165 12.24 -23.80 2.97
C ARG A 165 11.38 -23.58 4.20
N GLU A 166 11.20 -24.58 5.06
CA GLU A 166 10.30 -24.49 6.22
C GLU A 166 10.95 -23.78 7.42
N GLU A 167 12.19 -24.10 7.79
CA GLU A 167 12.86 -23.45 8.95
C GLU A 167 13.10 -21.93 8.78
N VAL A 168 13.26 -21.44 7.54
CA VAL A 168 13.42 -20.00 7.24
C VAL A 168 12.07 -19.27 7.21
N ARG A 169 10.97 -20.01 7.02
CA ARG A 169 9.59 -19.49 6.92
C ARG A 169 8.98 -19.15 8.29
N GLU A 170 9.38 -19.85 9.34
CA GLU A 170 8.93 -19.55 10.72
C GLU A 170 9.59 -18.27 11.29
N GLN A 171 10.67 -17.76 10.68
CA GLN A 171 11.42 -16.59 11.17
C GLN A 171 11.08 -15.27 10.46
N THR A 172 10.09 -15.27 9.55
CA THR A 172 9.98 -14.26 8.47
C THR A 172 9.41 -12.88 8.87
N ALA A 173 8.67 -12.75 9.97
CA ALA A 173 8.18 -11.45 10.44
C ALA A 173 9.30 -10.53 10.96
N VAL A 174 10.36 -11.11 11.51
CA VAL A 174 11.53 -10.39 12.07
C VAL A 174 12.54 -9.98 10.96
N HIS A 175 12.40 -10.49 9.73
CA HIS A 175 13.46 -10.42 8.74
C HIS A 175 13.58 -9.10 7.96
N THR A 176 12.54 -8.28 7.72
CA THR A 176 12.72 -7.09 6.86
C THR A 176 13.44 -5.93 7.57
N LEU A 177 13.10 -5.65 8.84
CA LEU A 177 13.84 -4.68 9.66
C LEU A 177 15.26 -5.19 9.91
N TYR A 178 15.41 -6.49 10.22
CA TYR A 178 16.71 -7.13 10.34
C TYR A 178 17.55 -6.98 9.06
N MET A 179 16.99 -7.20 7.88
CA MET A 179 17.73 -7.06 6.60
C MET A 179 18.20 -5.64 6.36
N LYS A 180 17.39 -4.63 6.71
CA LYS A 180 17.81 -3.22 6.62
C LYS A 180 18.93 -2.91 7.61
N ASP A 181 18.76 -3.28 8.88
CA ASP A 181 19.72 -2.99 9.94
C ASP A 181 21.04 -3.73 9.67
N GLU A 182 20.97 -5.01 9.32
CA GLU A 182 22.12 -5.83 8.95
C GLU A 182 22.84 -5.29 7.71
N PHE A 183 22.11 -4.90 6.66
CA PHE A 183 22.72 -4.27 5.49
C PHE A 183 23.41 -2.95 5.88
N SER A 184 22.77 -2.15 6.72
CA SER A 184 23.30 -0.86 7.17
C SER A 184 24.57 -1.03 8.00
N GLU A 185 24.65 -2.06 8.82
CA GLU A 185 25.79 -2.36 9.70
C GLU A 185 26.95 -3.10 9.00
N ARG A 186 26.65 -4.03 8.08
CA ARG A 186 27.66 -4.93 7.49
C ARG A 186 28.23 -4.47 6.14
N VAL A 187 27.58 -3.52 5.46
CA VAL A 187 27.92 -3.16 4.08
C VAL A 187 28.44 -1.73 3.97
N GLU A 188 29.76 -1.59 3.81
CA GLU A 188 30.44 -0.32 3.56
C GLU A 188 31.29 -0.33 2.27
N THR A 189 31.68 -1.52 1.81
CA THR A 189 32.54 -1.74 0.64
C THR A 189 31.87 -2.57 -0.46
N GLU A 190 32.44 -2.57 -1.68
CA GLU A 190 31.92 -3.39 -2.80
C GLU A 190 32.08 -4.88 -2.48
N GLU A 191 33.17 -5.26 -1.81
CA GLU A 191 33.45 -6.62 -1.37
C GLU A 191 32.42 -7.12 -0.34
N GLU A 192 32.05 -6.28 0.63
CA GLU A 192 31.02 -6.59 1.61
C GLU A 192 29.63 -6.65 0.97
N LEU A 193 29.32 -5.77 0.01
CA LEU A 193 28.06 -5.86 -0.75
C LEU A 193 27.97 -7.18 -1.53
N ARG A 194 29.08 -7.60 -2.14
CA ARG A 194 29.17 -8.89 -2.82
C ARG A 194 29.00 -10.06 -1.85
N ALA A 195 29.65 -10.02 -0.69
CA ALA A 195 29.49 -11.02 0.35
C ALA A 195 28.04 -11.08 0.86
N PHE A 196 27.40 -9.93 1.04
CA PHE A 196 26.01 -9.83 1.45
C PHE A 196 25.06 -10.54 0.48
N PHE A 197 25.26 -10.39 -0.84
CA PHE A 197 24.46 -11.12 -1.84
C PHE A 197 24.69 -12.62 -1.83
N ILE A 198 25.90 -13.08 -1.51
CA ILE A 198 26.21 -14.51 -1.37
C ILE A 198 25.52 -15.08 -0.13
N ASP A 199 25.66 -14.40 1.01
CA ASP A 199 25.10 -14.82 2.29
C ASP A 199 23.56 -14.81 2.28
N HIS A 200 22.95 -13.76 1.71
CA HIS A 200 21.51 -13.49 1.81
C HIS A 200 20.73 -13.74 0.53
N GLY A 201 21.38 -14.12 -0.59
CA GLY A 201 20.70 -14.31 -1.88
C GLY A 201 19.53 -15.30 -1.81
N LYS A 202 19.66 -16.35 -0.99
CA LYS A 202 18.60 -17.32 -0.71
C LYS A 202 17.42 -16.70 0.03
N MET A 203 17.69 -15.98 1.11
CA MET A 203 16.70 -15.35 1.99
C MET A 203 15.92 -14.23 1.27
N LEU A 204 16.62 -13.36 0.53
CA LEU A 204 16.02 -12.32 -0.32
C LEU A 204 15.00 -12.92 -1.30
N GLY A 205 15.30 -14.09 -1.87
CA GLY A 205 14.37 -14.82 -2.73
C GLY A 205 13.12 -15.34 -2.02
N ILE A 206 13.24 -15.73 -0.75
CA ILE A 206 12.12 -16.22 0.09
C ILE A 206 11.21 -15.06 0.50
N LEU A 207 11.77 -13.93 0.95
CA LEU A 207 11.00 -12.78 1.42
C LEU A 207 10.12 -12.15 0.33
N HIS A 208 10.53 -12.22 -0.94
CA HIS A 208 9.67 -11.80 -2.06
C HIS A 208 8.51 -12.77 -2.32
N ASN A 209 8.67 -14.05 -1.99
CA ASN A 209 7.59 -15.02 -2.16
C ASN A 209 6.53 -14.88 -1.05
N THR A 210 6.89 -14.50 0.17
CA THR A 210 5.92 -14.42 1.27
C THR A 210 4.85 -13.35 1.05
N ALA A 211 5.20 -12.16 0.56
CA ALA A 211 4.20 -11.13 0.22
C ALA A 211 3.26 -11.58 -0.90
N TYR A 212 3.78 -12.33 -1.87
CA TYR A 212 2.98 -12.92 -2.95
C TYR A 212 2.08 -14.04 -2.45
N GLU A 213 2.57 -14.90 -1.56
CA GLU A 213 1.80 -15.97 -0.94
C GLU A 213 0.63 -15.40 -0.15
N GLU A 214 0.86 -14.36 0.67
CA GLU A 214 -0.18 -13.66 1.42
C GLU A 214 -1.21 -13.00 0.50
N PHE A 215 -0.73 -12.31 -0.54
CA PHE A 215 -1.59 -11.75 -1.58
C PHE A 215 -2.50 -12.81 -2.20
N MET A 216 -1.94 -13.96 -2.61
CA MET A 216 -2.71 -15.05 -3.21
C MET A 216 -3.67 -15.71 -2.23
N LYS A 217 -3.30 -15.81 -0.96
CA LYS A 217 -4.13 -16.35 0.12
C LYS A 217 -5.37 -15.48 0.34
N MET A 218 -5.19 -14.18 0.58
CA MET A 218 -6.31 -13.23 0.73
C MET A 218 -7.18 -13.15 -0.51
N LEU A 219 -6.56 -13.10 -1.69
CA LEU A 219 -7.30 -13.08 -2.95
C LEU A 219 -8.10 -14.38 -3.14
N GLY A 220 -7.52 -15.52 -2.76
CA GLY A 220 -8.18 -16.82 -2.77
C GLY A 220 -9.47 -16.84 -1.94
N ARG A 221 -9.45 -16.24 -0.74
CA ARG A 221 -10.64 -16.07 0.10
C ARG A 221 -11.74 -15.26 -0.59
N LEU A 222 -11.39 -14.25 -1.38
CA LEU A 222 -12.41 -13.51 -2.14
C LEU A 222 -12.90 -14.28 -3.37
N GLN A 223 -12.05 -15.14 -3.95
CA GLN A 223 -12.45 -16.01 -5.05
C GLN A 223 -13.36 -17.16 -4.58
N ASP A 224 -13.24 -17.60 -3.34
CA ASP A 224 -14.11 -18.59 -2.71
C ASP A 224 -14.39 -18.19 -1.25
N PRO A 225 -15.33 -17.25 -1.00
CA PRO A 225 -15.64 -16.71 0.35
C PRO A 225 -16.06 -17.75 1.37
N ASP A 226 -16.54 -18.88 0.88
CA ASP A 226 -17.03 -20.00 1.66
C ASP A 226 -15.94 -21.09 1.87
N GLU A 227 -14.70 -20.86 1.42
CA GLU A 227 -13.53 -21.72 1.64
C GLU A 227 -13.15 -21.67 3.13
N GLY A 228 -13.67 -22.60 3.93
CA GLY A 228 -13.34 -22.79 5.35
C GLY A 228 -14.50 -22.67 6.35
N PHE A 229 -15.63 -22.07 5.97
CA PHE A 229 -16.81 -21.93 6.85
C PHE A 229 -17.63 -23.22 7.02
N GLU A 230 -17.26 -24.31 6.34
CA GLU A 230 -18.16 -25.45 6.16
C GLU A 230 -17.51 -26.83 6.35
N ASP A 231 -16.38 -27.02 7.03
CA ASP A 231 -15.82 -28.39 7.13
C ASP A 231 -16.77 -29.38 7.83
N ASP A 232 -17.43 -28.96 8.92
CA ASP A 232 -18.42 -29.80 9.62
C ASP A 232 -19.76 -29.92 8.86
N SER A 233 -20.15 -28.90 8.08
CA SER A 233 -21.40 -28.85 7.31
C SER A 233 -21.30 -29.65 6.00
N PHE A 234 -20.14 -29.63 5.34
CA PHE A 234 -19.90 -30.33 4.07
C PHE A 234 -19.77 -31.84 4.24
N ASP A 235 -19.05 -32.29 5.27
CA ASP A 235 -18.96 -33.72 5.59
C ASP A 235 -20.33 -34.29 5.96
N PHE A 236 -21.16 -33.49 6.64
CA PHE A 236 -22.56 -33.82 6.88
C PHE A 236 -23.38 -33.90 5.58
N MET A 237 -23.35 -32.88 4.72
CA MET A 237 -24.05 -32.89 3.44
C MET A 237 -23.62 -34.04 2.52
N LYS A 238 -22.32 -34.37 2.50
CA LYS A 238 -21.78 -35.49 1.72
C LYS A 238 -22.30 -36.85 2.19
N LYS A 239 -22.56 -36.98 3.49
CA LYS A 239 -23.09 -38.19 4.13
C LYS A 239 -24.62 -38.29 4.04
N HIS A 240 -25.32 -37.16 3.89
CA HIS A 240 -26.77 -37.05 3.89
C HIS A 240 -27.31 -36.48 2.56
N LYS A 241 -26.70 -36.81 1.42
CA LYS A 241 -27.05 -36.25 0.09
C LYS A 241 -28.55 -36.34 -0.24
N ASP A 242 -29.22 -37.37 0.26
CA ASP A 242 -30.64 -37.68 0.06
C ASP A 242 -31.58 -36.66 0.73
N GLU A 243 -31.07 -35.88 1.69
CA GLU A 243 -31.82 -34.92 2.52
C GLU A 243 -31.74 -33.48 2.00
N PHE A 244 -30.91 -33.22 0.98
CA PHE A 244 -30.68 -31.89 0.42
C PHE A 244 -31.26 -31.74 -0.98
N ASP A 245 -31.62 -30.50 -1.33
CA ASP A 245 -32.15 -30.19 -2.66
C ASP A 245 -31.08 -30.18 -3.76
N GLU A 246 -31.54 -30.22 -5.01
CA GLU A 246 -30.69 -30.26 -6.21
C GLU A 246 -29.75 -29.04 -6.33
N THR A 247 -30.16 -27.88 -5.78
CA THR A 247 -29.34 -26.66 -5.80
C THR A 247 -28.15 -26.78 -4.85
N SER A 248 -28.38 -27.33 -3.66
CA SER A 248 -27.35 -27.57 -2.64
C SER A 248 -26.39 -28.67 -3.09
N LEU A 249 -26.89 -29.73 -3.74
CA LEU A 249 -26.06 -30.80 -4.31
C LEU A 249 -25.20 -30.33 -5.49
N ASN A 250 -25.71 -29.39 -6.32
CA ASN A 250 -24.92 -28.81 -7.41
C ASN A 250 -23.77 -27.93 -6.87
N ARG A 251 -24.00 -27.10 -5.85
CA ARG A 251 -22.92 -26.36 -5.17
C ARG A 251 -21.86 -27.29 -4.58
N LEU A 252 -22.30 -28.44 -4.05
CA LEU A 252 -21.41 -29.48 -3.52
C LEU A 252 -20.54 -30.12 -4.61
N ALA A 253 -21.13 -30.41 -5.78
CA ALA A 253 -20.42 -30.95 -6.94
C ALA A 253 -19.44 -29.93 -7.56
N GLU A 254 -19.85 -28.67 -7.71
CA GLU A 254 -18.99 -27.58 -8.20
C GLU A 254 -17.77 -27.33 -7.29
N ARG A 255 -17.94 -27.51 -5.97
CA ARG A 255 -16.84 -27.50 -4.99
C ARG A 255 -15.93 -28.72 -5.11
N GLU A 256 -16.45 -29.93 -5.25
CA GLU A 256 -15.64 -31.15 -5.46
C GLU A 256 -14.82 -31.08 -6.77
N GLU A 257 -15.32 -30.40 -7.80
CA GLU A 257 -14.63 -30.19 -9.08
C GLU A 257 -13.66 -28.97 -9.08
N GLY A 258 -13.62 -28.18 -8.00
CA GLY A 258 -12.78 -26.98 -7.90
C GLY A 258 -13.21 -25.83 -8.81
N LEU A 259 -14.46 -25.85 -9.31
CA LEU A 259 -15.04 -24.88 -10.24
C LEU A 259 -15.63 -23.65 -9.56
N ARG A 260 -15.63 -23.62 -8.23
CA ARG A 260 -16.28 -22.58 -7.41
C ARG A 260 -15.57 -21.23 -7.40
N LYS A 261 -14.27 -21.19 -7.74
CA LYS A 261 -13.49 -19.95 -7.67
C LYS A 261 -14.03 -18.93 -8.66
N GLN A 262 -14.54 -17.82 -8.12
CA GLN A 262 -14.94 -16.67 -8.90
C GLN A 262 -13.75 -16.15 -9.72
N SER A 263 -14.05 -15.61 -10.90
CA SER A 263 -13.04 -14.95 -11.73
C SER A 263 -12.50 -13.69 -11.04
N ILE A 264 -11.26 -13.29 -11.34
CA ILE A 264 -10.67 -12.04 -10.83
C ILE A 264 -11.55 -10.83 -11.15
N LYS A 265 -12.16 -10.81 -12.34
CA LYS A 265 -13.12 -9.79 -12.73
C LYS A 265 -14.31 -9.72 -11.75
N ALA A 266 -14.91 -10.86 -11.42
CA ALA A 266 -16.02 -10.93 -10.47
C ALA A 266 -15.59 -10.45 -9.07
N VAL A 267 -14.41 -10.86 -8.59
CA VAL A 267 -13.86 -10.38 -7.31
C VAL A 267 -13.70 -8.86 -7.29
N VAL A 268 -13.20 -8.28 -8.39
CA VAL A 268 -13.08 -6.82 -8.50
C VAL A 268 -14.44 -6.15 -8.50
N GLU A 269 -15.39 -6.62 -9.30
CA GLU A 269 -16.73 -6.03 -9.42
C GLU A 269 -17.54 -6.13 -8.11
N GLU A 270 -17.44 -7.26 -7.42
CA GLU A 270 -18.21 -7.57 -6.21
C GLU A 270 -17.62 -6.93 -4.95
N PHE A 271 -16.30 -7.08 -4.75
CA PHE A 271 -15.65 -6.70 -3.50
C PHE A 271 -14.80 -5.44 -3.61
N MET A 272 -13.91 -5.36 -4.61
CA MET A 272 -12.88 -4.31 -4.61
C MET A 272 -13.34 -2.99 -5.20
N GLN A 273 -14.26 -2.97 -6.18
CA GLN A 273 -14.59 -1.75 -6.93
C GLN A 273 -15.24 -0.68 -6.05
N MET A 274 -16.11 -1.06 -5.10
CA MET A 274 -16.71 -0.16 -4.11
C MET A 274 -17.19 1.20 -4.68
N HIS A 275 -17.95 1.19 -5.79
CA HIS A 275 -18.40 2.40 -6.52
C HIS A 275 -17.31 3.26 -7.18
N VAL A 276 -16.03 2.94 -7.03
CA VAL A 276 -14.95 3.63 -7.73
C VAL A 276 -15.05 3.38 -9.24
N PRO A 277 -15.09 4.43 -10.08
CA PRO A 277 -15.29 4.28 -11.52
C PRO A 277 -14.16 3.54 -12.22
N VAL A 278 -14.50 2.46 -12.94
CA VAL A 278 -13.56 1.64 -13.70
C VAL A 278 -13.13 2.36 -14.99
N ARG A 279 -11.87 2.14 -15.39
CA ARG A 279 -11.36 2.59 -16.70
C ARG A 279 -11.97 1.72 -17.80
N THR A 280 -13.06 2.18 -18.44
CA THR A 280 -13.78 1.40 -19.46
C THR A 280 -12.99 1.26 -20.76
N GLU A 281 -13.14 0.12 -21.45
CA GLU A 281 -12.44 -0.15 -22.71
C GLU A 281 -13.20 0.28 -23.97
N SER A 282 -14.53 0.41 -23.88
CA SER A 282 -15.41 0.76 -24.99
C SER A 282 -15.17 2.19 -25.48
N LYS A 283 -15.11 2.41 -26.80
CA LYS A 283 -14.81 3.74 -27.38
C LYS A 283 -15.86 4.81 -27.08
N SER A 284 -17.15 4.43 -26.99
CA SER A 284 -18.25 5.34 -26.65
C SER A 284 -18.21 5.72 -25.18
N GLU A 285 -18.03 4.72 -24.31
CA GLU A 285 -17.92 4.91 -22.86
C GLU A 285 -16.65 5.66 -22.47
N LYS A 286 -15.51 5.41 -23.14
CA LYS A 286 -14.27 6.18 -22.98
C LYS A 286 -14.47 7.67 -23.20
N LYS A 287 -15.32 8.08 -24.16
CA LYS A 287 -15.56 9.50 -24.45
C LYS A 287 -16.42 10.17 -23.37
N GLN A 288 -17.34 9.41 -22.75
CA GLN A 288 -18.19 9.87 -21.67
C GLN A 288 -17.44 9.85 -20.32
N ALA A 289 -16.75 8.75 -20.01
CA ALA A 289 -15.87 8.61 -18.85
C ALA A 289 -14.77 9.67 -18.84
N LYS A 290 -14.14 9.97 -19.98
CA LYS A 290 -13.13 11.04 -20.10
C LYS A 290 -13.71 12.46 -19.97
N ARG A 291 -15.01 12.64 -20.18
CA ARG A 291 -15.69 13.92 -19.90
C ARG A 291 -15.99 14.03 -18.40
N GLN A 292 -16.50 12.96 -17.79
CA GLN A 292 -16.78 12.89 -16.37
C GLN A 292 -15.50 13.01 -15.51
N GLU A 293 -14.41 12.37 -15.93
CA GLU A 293 -13.11 12.44 -15.27
C GLU A 293 -12.50 13.85 -15.29
N ARG A 294 -12.88 14.70 -16.26
CA ARG A 294 -12.50 16.13 -16.25
C ARG A 294 -13.28 16.95 -15.22
N ASP A 295 -14.46 16.47 -14.83
CA ASP A 295 -15.30 17.13 -13.84
C ASP A 295 -14.98 16.64 -12.41
N TYR A 296 -14.10 15.65 -12.25
CA TYR A 296 -13.69 15.18 -10.93
C TYR A 296 -12.89 16.24 -10.19
N VAL A 297 -13.26 16.45 -8.93
CA VAL A 297 -12.47 17.24 -7.99
C VAL A 297 -11.20 16.48 -7.58
N TYR A 298 -10.27 17.18 -6.93
CA TYR A 298 -8.97 16.62 -6.56
C TYR A 298 -9.08 15.29 -5.79
N LEU A 299 -9.94 15.22 -4.76
CA LEU A 299 -10.11 14.02 -3.94
C LEU A 299 -10.55 12.81 -4.79
N GLN A 300 -11.55 13.00 -5.65
CA GLN A 300 -12.03 11.95 -6.57
C GLN A 300 -10.91 11.46 -7.51
N GLN A 301 -10.07 12.37 -8.03
CA GLN A 301 -8.94 11.98 -8.90
C GLN A 301 -7.91 11.15 -8.13
N VAL A 302 -7.49 11.60 -6.94
CA VAL A 302 -6.45 10.93 -6.15
C VAL A 302 -6.91 9.56 -5.65
N ILE A 303 -8.16 9.43 -5.21
CA ILE A 303 -8.72 8.14 -4.79
C ILE A 303 -8.82 7.20 -5.99
N LYS A 304 -9.37 7.65 -7.12
CA LYS A 304 -9.50 6.83 -8.32
C LYS A 304 -8.16 6.37 -8.87
N ASP A 305 -7.13 7.22 -8.87
CA ASP A 305 -5.79 6.85 -9.34
C ASP A 305 -5.04 5.94 -8.36
N SER A 306 -5.44 5.92 -7.10
CA SER A 306 -4.90 5.03 -6.07
C SER A 306 -5.62 3.68 -6.00
N TRP A 307 -6.78 3.54 -6.64
CA TRP A 307 -7.59 2.33 -6.55
C TRP A 307 -7.11 1.23 -7.51
N PRO A 308 -6.99 -0.03 -7.06
CA PRO A 308 -6.53 -1.10 -7.94
C PRO A 308 -7.56 -1.46 -9.00
N SER A 309 -7.05 -1.88 -10.17
CA SER A 309 -7.85 -2.34 -11.30
C SER A 309 -7.62 -3.82 -11.60
N GLU A 310 -8.55 -4.47 -12.30
CA GLU A 310 -8.40 -5.85 -12.77
C GLU A 310 -7.03 -6.14 -13.44
N ASP A 311 -6.56 -5.23 -14.31
CA ASP A 311 -5.25 -5.35 -14.98
C ASP A 311 -4.06 -5.38 -14.00
N ILE A 312 -4.11 -4.63 -12.89
CA ILE A 312 -3.00 -4.62 -11.92
C ILE A 312 -2.96 -5.93 -11.14
N LEU A 313 -4.12 -6.50 -10.83
CA LEU A 313 -4.21 -7.81 -10.17
C LEU A 313 -3.68 -8.91 -11.08
N TYR A 314 -4.06 -8.94 -12.36
CA TYR A 314 -3.52 -9.93 -13.30
C TYR A 314 -2.00 -9.84 -13.43
N LYS A 315 -1.42 -8.63 -13.46
CA LYS A 315 0.03 -8.43 -13.49
C LYS A 315 0.72 -8.88 -12.21
N MET A 316 0.07 -8.71 -11.06
CA MET A 316 0.56 -9.24 -9.78
C MET A 316 0.50 -10.77 -9.75
N ILE A 317 -0.60 -11.38 -10.19
CA ILE A 317 -0.78 -12.84 -10.28
C ILE A 317 0.23 -13.46 -11.24
N SER A 318 0.47 -12.84 -12.39
CA SER A 318 1.46 -13.31 -13.37
C SER A 318 2.91 -13.03 -12.94
N ARG A 319 3.10 -12.32 -11.80
CA ARG A 319 4.39 -11.84 -11.29
C ARG A 319 5.13 -10.91 -12.27
N GLU A 320 4.39 -10.25 -13.16
CA GLU A 320 4.91 -9.15 -13.98
C GLU A 320 5.18 -7.91 -13.12
N ASN A 321 4.31 -7.66 -12.14
CA ASN A 321 4.47 -6.62 -11.15
C ASN A 321 4.64 -7.22 -9.75
N ASP A 322 5.43 -6.56 -8.90
CA ASP A 322 5.45 -6.84 -7.47
C ASP A 322 4.09 -6.53 -6.83
N VAL A 323 3.84 -7.16 -5.69
CA VAL A 323 2.61 -6.96 -4.92
C VAL A 323 2.51 -5.51 -4.44
N SER A 324 1.43 -4.81 -4.82
CA SER A 324 1.16 -3.44 -4.40
C SER A 324 0.66 -3.37 -2.96
N ARG A 325 1.15 -2.36 -2.22
CA ARG A 325 0.67 -2.06 -0.87
C ARG A 325 -0.82 -1.74 -0.84
N LYS A 326 -1.31 -0.95 -1.79
CA LYS A 326 -2.73 -0.56 -1.83
C LYS A 326 -3.64 -1.77 -2.03
N VAL A 327 -3.20 -2.75 -2.82
CA VAL A 327 -3.92 -4.02 -2.98
C VAL A 327 -3.95 -4.79 -1.67
N LEU A 328 -2.80 -4.96 -0.99
CA LEU A 328 -2.76 -5.64 0.30
C LEU A 328 -3.60 -4.94 1.36
N LEU A 329 -3.61 -3.60 1.39
CA LEU A 329 -4.46 -2.82 2.28
C LEU A 329 -5.95 -3.06 2.03
N LEU A 330 -6.39 -3.08 0.77
CA LEU A 330 -7.80 -3.38 0.47
C LEU A 330 -8.15 -4.83 0.79
N LEU A 331 -7.27 -5.77 0.47
CA LEU A 331 -7.48 -7.18 0.81
C LEU A 331 -7.57 -7.36 2.32
N PHE A 332 -6.69 -6.75 3.11
CA PHE A 332 -6.76 -6.72 4.58
C PHE A 332 -8.14 -6.28 5.07
N LEU A 333 -8.69 -5.19 4.53
CA LEU A 333 -10.01 -4.66 4.93
C LEU A 333 -11.17 -5.56 4.47
N LEU A 334 -11.00 -6.29 3.37
CA LEU A 334 -12.03 -7.13 2.77
C LEU A 334 -12.08 -8.52 3.39
N THR A 335 -10.94 -9.07 3.78
CA THR A 335 -10.82 -10.41 4.38
C THR A 335 -10.86 -10.37 5.90
N GLU A 336 -10.71 -9.18 6.50
CA GLU A 336 -10.66 -8.96 7.95
C GLU A 336 -9.69 -9.93 8.65
N GLU A 337 -8.61 -10.33 7.94
CA GLU A 337 -7.72 -11.47 8.21
C GLU A 337 -7.02 -11.44 9.59
N PHE A 338 -7.15 -10.33 10.29
CA PHE A 338 -6.49 -10.03 11.56
C PHE A 338 -7.36 -10.33 12.78
N GLU A 339 -8.62 -10.73 12.57
CA GLU A 339 -9.54 -10.99 13.67
C GLU A 339 -9.58 -12.46 14.13
N ALA A 340 -8.90 -13.40 13.47
CA ALA A 340 -9.09 -14.84 13.78
C ALA A 340 -7.86 -15.66 14.19
N GLU A 341 -6.87 -15.96 13.32
CA GLU A 341 -6.13 -17.23 13.55
C GLU A 341 -4.61 -17.27 13.34
N GLU A 342 -3.95 -16.28 12.73
CA GLU A 342 -2.58 -16.52 12.20
C GLU A 342 -1.49 -15.51 12.58
N MET A 343 -1.79 -14.46 13.35
CA MET A 343 -0.71 -13.67 13.95
C MET A 343 -0.26 -14.42 15.20
N GLU A 344 0.65 -15.38 15.02
CA GLU A 344 1.20 -16.18 16.11
C GLU A 344 1.42 -15.31 17.35
N THR A 345 0.82 -15.75 18.45
CA THR A 345 0.86 -15.17 19.80
C THR A 345 2.27 -14.94 20.36
N SER A 346 3.30 -15.35 19.60
CA SER A 346 4.72 -15.10 19.84
C SER A 346 5.14 -13.66 19.56
N ASP A 347 4.58 -12.97 18.56
CA ASP A 347 5.03 -11.64 18.10
C ASP A 347 4.44 -10.49 18.97
N MET A 348 3.31 -10.74 19.63
CA MET A 348 2.61 -9.75 20.47
C MET A 348 3.04 -9.81 21.96
N GLY A 349 3.72 -10.87 22.40
CA GLY A 349 4.10 -11.07 23.80
C GLY A 349 2.92 -11.48 24.68
N SER A 350 3.14 -12.44 25.59
CA SER A 350 2.08 -13.21 26.27
C SER A 350 1.13 -12.44 27.23
N GLY A 351 1.17 -11.11 27.25
CA GLY A 351 0.26 -10.25 28.02
C GLY A 351 -0.27 -9.04 27.26
N MET A 352 0.08 -8.89 25.97
CA MET A 352 -0.46 -7.86 25.08
C MET A 352 -1.76 -8.33 24.40
N ASP A 353 -1.98 -9.64 24.35
CA ASP A 353 -3.08 -10.30 23.66
C ASP A 353 -4.44 -9.92 24.27
N ASP A 354 -4.59 -10.07 25.60
CA ASP A 354 -5.82 -9.70 26.32
C ASP A 354 -6.19 -8.22 26.16
N LEU A 355 -5.19 -7.32 26.25
CA LEU A 355 -5.39 -5.88 26.11
C LEU A 355 -5.69 -5.46 24.66
N TYR A 356 -5.25 -6.25 23.67
CA TYR A 356 -5.54 -6.01 22.27
C TYR A 356 -6.98 -6.40 21.95
N PHE A 357 -7.42 -7.60 22.36
CA PHE A 357 -8.81 -8.03 22.20
C PHE A 357 -9.77 -7.08 22.91
N GLU A 358 -9.44 -6.65 24.14
CA GLU A 358 -10.23 -5.62 24.87
C GLU A 358 -10.38 -4.32 24.06
N ARG A 359 -9.33 -3.88 23.36
CA ARG A 359 -9.39 -2.65 22.54
C ARG A 359 -10.17 -2.82 21.24
N ILE A 360 -10.15 -4.00 20.62
CA ILE A 360 -10.95 -4.27 19.41
C ILE A 360 -12.43 -4.44 19.73
N GLU A 361 -12.75 -4.99 20.89
CA GLU A 361 -14.12 -5.11 21.38
C GLU A 361 -14.62 -3.84 22.09
N SER A 362 -13.74 -2.85 22.30
CA SER A 362 -14.08 -1.57 22.93
C SER A 362 -15.25 -0.90 22.20
N GLU A 363 -16.15 -0.25 22.97
CA GLU A 363 -17.22 0.58 22.40
C GLU A 363 -16.66 1.85 21.75
N ASP A 364 -15.46 2.32 22.13
CA ASP A 364 -14.80 3.46 21.53
C ASP A 364 -14.14 3.11 20.18
N GLY A 365 -14.70 3.65 19.09
CA GLY A 365 -14.14 3.47 17.75
C GLY A 365 -12.72 4.01 17.58
N GLY A 366 -12.28 4.96 18.41
CA GLY A 366 -10.90 5.44 18.43
C GLY A 366 -9.91 4.38 18.94
N GLU A 367 -10.30 3.61 19.95
CA GLU A 367 -9.46 2.52 20.50
C GLU A 367 -9.37 1.35 19.53
N ARG A 368 -10.51 0.95 18.93
CA ARG A 368 -10.55 -0.07 17.87
C ARG A 368 -9.65 0.30 16.69
N MET A 369 -9.72 1.56 16.26
CA MET A 369 -8.91 2.08 15.16
C MET A 369 -7.41 2.00 15.47
N GLU A 370 -6.97 2.34 16.69
CA GLU A 370 -5.56 2.24 17.08
C GLU A 370 -5.07 0.79 17.12
N ALA A 371 -5.86 -0.12 17.69
CA ALA A 371 -5.51 -1.53 17.76
C ALA A 371 -5.33 -2.12 16.34
N ARG A 372 -6.29 -1.86 15.44
CA ARG A 372 -6.21 -2.33 14.05
C ARG A 372 -5.11 -1.63 13.24
N LEU A 373 -4.86 -0.34 13.49
CA LEU A 373 -3.75 0.39 12.86
C LEU A 373 -2.41 -0.22 13.26
N HIS A 374 -2.24 -0.59 14.52
CA HIS A 374 -1.04 -1.27 14.99
C HIS A 374 -0.82 -2.58 14.23
N LEU A 375 -1.84 -3.44 14.15
CA LEU A 375 -1.74 -4.69 13.40
C LEU A 375 -1.45 -4.51 11.92
N MET A 376 -2.12 -3.57 11.27
CA MET A 376 -1.89 -3.31 9.87
C MET A 376 -0.47 -2.80 9.62
N ASN A 377 0.10 -2.01 10.53
CA ASN A 377 1.50 -1.61 10.43
C ASN A 377 2.47 -2.78 10.64
N LEU A 378 2.18 -3.70 11.57
CA LEU A 378 2.98 -4.93 11.72
C LEU A 378 2.93 -5.79 10.45
N PHE A 379 1.73 -5.93 9.87
CA PHE A 379 1.53 -6.63 8.61
C PHE A 379 2.32 -5.99 7.46
N LEU A 380 2.30 -4.67 7.33
CA LEU A 380 3.07 -3.96 6.31
C LEU A 380 4.58 -4.08 6.54
N ASP A 381 5.04 -3.99 7.79
CA ASP A 381 6.45 -4.11 8.17
C ASP A 381 7.00 -5.51 7.84
N ARG A 382 6.21 -6.57 8.08
CA ARG A 382 6.53 -7.96 7.68
C ARG A 382 6.88 -8.04 6.20
N PHE A 383 6.19 -7.26 5.37
CA PHE A 383 6.44 -7.17 3.94
C PHE A 383 7.26 -5.95 3.50
N GLY A 384 7.99 -5.28 4.39
CA GLY A 384 8.85 -4.15 4.03
C GLY A 384 8.14 -3.00 3.33
N MET A 385 6.84 -2.86 3.56
CA MET A 385 6.03 -1.80 2.97
C MET A 385 5.96 -0.61 3.92
N ASN A 386 5.67 0.57 3.40
CA ASN A 386 5.49 1.73 4.27
C ASN A 386 4.25 1.52 5.15
N ARG A 387 4.38 1.80 6.43
CA ARG A 387 3.26 1.92 7.38
C ARG A 387 2.20 2.90 6.86
N LEU A 388 0.98 2.82 7.41
CA LEU A 388 -0.07 3.76 7.08
C LEU A 388 0.38 5.20 7.35
N ASP A 389 0.23 6.04 6.34
CA ASP A 389 0.58 7.44 6.37
C ASP A 389 -0.61 8.30 5.95
N PRO A 390 -1.39 8.84 6.91
CA PRO A 390 -2.48 9.78 6.63
C PRO A 390 -1.97 11.15 6.15
N GLY A 391 -0.80 11.23 5.51
CA GLY A 391 -0.41 12.33 4.65
C GLY A 391 -1.00 12.24 3.24
N ASN A 392 -1.71 11.16 2.90
CA ASN A 392 -2.42 10.99 1.64
C ASN A 392 -3.90 10.59 1.86
N ALA A 393 -4.74 10.83 0.85
CA ALA A 393 -6.19 10.62 0.95
C ALA A 393 -6.59 9.14 1.08
N PHE A 394 -5.89 8.23 0.40
CA PHE A 394 -6.18 6.80 0.43
C PHE A 394 -5.98 6.23 1.83
N ASP A 395 -4.84 6.51 2.47
CA ASP A 395 -4.56 6.05 3.83
C ASP A 395 -5.51 6.66 4.86
N CYS A 396 -5.99 7.89 4.64
CA CYS A 396 -7.02 8.47 5.50
C CYS A 396 -8.34 7.71 5.42
N LEU A 397 -8.76 7.28 4.22
CA LEU A 397 -9.94 6.42 4.06
C LEU A 397 -9.75 5.05 4.72
N VAL A 398 -8.56 4.46 4.59
CA VAL A 398 -8.24 3.21 5.28
C VAL A 398 -8.32 3.40 6.80
N LEU A 399 -7.72 4.45 7.36
CA LEU A 399 -7.84 4.76 8.80
C LEU A 399 -9.28 4.93 9.25
N TYR A 400 -10.10 5.61 8.45
CA TYR A 400 -11.51 5.80 8.75
C TYR A 400 -12.27 4.45 8.80
N ALA A 401 -11.96 3.52 7.89
CA ALA A 401 -12.55 2.20 7.88
C ALA A 401 -12.22 1.39 9.14
N LEU A 402 -11.00 1.52 9.69
CA LEU A 402 -10.56 0.78 10.89
C LEU A 402 -11.39 1.08 12.15
N ARG A 403 -12.19 2.15 12.17
CA ARG A 403 -13.12 2.47 13.27
C ARG A 403 -14.34 1.55 13.36
N ALA A 404 -14.52 0.66 12.36
CA ALA A 404 -15.64 -0.28 12.25
C ALA A 404 -16.05 -0.92 13.58
N SER A 405 -17.37 -1.11 13.75
CA SER A 405 -17.96 -1.74 14.92
C SER A 405 -18.82 -2.91 14.49
N TYR A 406 -18.69 -4.03 15.20
CA TYR A 406 -19.50 -5.23 14.96
C TYR A 406 -20.60 -5.42 16.01
N SER A 407 -20.86 -4.42 16.84
CA SER A 407 -21.92 -4.50 17.85
C SER A 407 -23.29 -4.13 17.26
N GLY A 408 -24.26 -5.03 17.45
CA GLY A 408 -25.58 -4.97 16.82
C GLY A 408 -25.68 -5.96 15.65
N GLY A 409 -26.81 -6.67 15.52
CA GLY A 409 -26.96 -7.87 14.65
C GLY A 409 -26.71 -7.70 13.14
N GLU A 410 -26.35 -6.50 12.69
CA GLU A 410 -25.73 -6.19 11.40
C GLU A 410 -24.56 -5.26 11.73
N GLY A 411 -23.38 -5.82 12.02
CA GLY A 411 -22.17 -5.01 12.19
C GLY A 411 -21.91 -4.15 10.95
N ASP A 412 -21.09 -3.11 11.09
CA ASP A 412 -20.62 -2.28 9.99
C ASP A 412 -19.15 -2.63 9.70
N PRO A 413 -18.88 -3.69 8.91
CA PRO A 413 -17.53 -4.10 8.52
C PRO A 413 -16.68 -2.94 8.00
N MET A 414 -15.36 -3.10 8.09
CA MET A 414 -14.43 -2.10 7.57
C MET A 414 -14.68 -1.80 6.09
N SER A 415 -14.97 -2.85 5.31
CA SER A 415 -15.32 -2.76 3.90
C SER A 415 -16.64 -2.01 3.64
N SER A 416 -17.66 -2.22 4.49
CA SER A 416 -18.96 -1.54 4.39
C SER A 416 -18.85 -0.04 4.61
N ARG A 417 -18.07 0.39 5.62
CA ARG A 417 -17.77 1.81 5.87
C ARG A 417 -17.11 2.49 4.67
N LEU A 418 -16.15 1.79 4.09
CA LEU A 418 -15.42 2.27 2.92
C LEU A 418 -16.35 2.38 1.71
N LYS A 419 -17.17 1.35 1.46
CA LYS A 419 -18.15 1.31 0.37
C LYS A 419 -19.19 2.45 0.47
N GLN A 420 -19.78 2.67 1.64
CA GLN A 420 -20.76 3.76 1.86
C GLN A 420 -20.14 5.14 1.61
N THR A 421 -18.88 5.33 2.00
CA THR A 421 -18.15 6.58 1.77
C THR A 421 -17.88 6.78 0.28
N LEU A 422 -17.45 5.73 -0.42
CA LEU A 422 -17.15 5.80 -1.84
C LEU A 422 -18.40 5.97 -2.71
N GLU A 423 -19.54 5.42 -2.30
CA GLU A 423 -20.84 5.65 -2.94
C GLU A 423 -21.21 7.15 -2.96
N LEU A 424 -20.97 7.85 -1.85
CA LEU A 424 -21.20 9.30 -1.76
C LEU A 424 -20.16 10.11 -2.52
N LEU A 425 -18.90 9.66 -2.54
CA LEU A 425 -17.82 10.32 -3.25
C LEU A 425 -17.94 10.17 -4.77
N PHE A 426 -18.46 9.03 -5.24
CA PHE A 426 -18.67 8.71 -6.65
C PHE A 426 -20.14 8.38 -6.95
N PRO A 427 -21.04 9.37 -6.86
CA PRO A 427 -22.46 9.14 -7.08
C PRO A 427 -22.73 8.70 -8.52
N GLU A 428 -23.64 7.72 -8.69
CA GLU A 428 -24.11 7.30 -10.01
C GLU A 428 -24.82 8.46 -10.74
N HIS A 429 -24.73 8.48 -12.07
CA HIS A 429 -25.28 9.56 -12.89
C HIS A 429 -26.80 9.71 -12.68
N GLY A 430 -27.22 10.83 -12.07
CA GLY A 430 -28.63 11.16 -11.87
C GLY A 430 -29.00 11.54 -10.44
N ALA A 431 -28.11 11.31 -9.47
CA ALA A 431 -28.26 11.89 -8.13
C ALA A 431 -28.00 13.40 -8.20
N ASP A 432 -29.01 14.17 -7.80
CA ASP A 432 -29.08 15.62 -7.89
C ASP A 432 -27.80 16.27 -7.31
N ARG A 433 -27.05 17.00 -8.13
CA ARG A 433 -25.89 17.82 -7.71
C ARG A 433 -26.33 19.09 -6.96
N ASN A 434 -27.35 18.99 -6.11
CA ASN A 434 -27.69 20.00 -5.14
C ASN A 434 -26.91 19.71 -3.85
N MET A 435 -25.60 19.96 -3.89
CA MET A 435 -24.87 20.27 -2.66
C MET A 435 -25.37 21.62 -2.13
N GLY A 436 -26.51 21.58 -1.44
CA GLY A 436 -26.93 22.64 -0.54
C GLY A 436 -25.96 22.67 0.63
N MET A 437 -24.87 23.43 0.47
CA MET A 437 -24.00 23.80 1.58
C MET A 437 -24.82 24.64 2.58
N ASP A 438 -25.35 24.00 3.62
CA ASP A 438 -25.70 24.71 4.84
C ASP A 438 -24.40 25.15 5.51
N ARG A 439 -23.98 26.36 5.13
CA ARG A 439 -22.87 27.09 5.72
C ARG A 439 -23.22 27.47 7.15
N ASN A 440 -23.12 26.54 8.08
CA ASN A 440 -23.13 26.83 9.52
C ASN A 440 -22.60 25.66 10.35
N MET A 441 -21.34 25.31 10.15
CA MET A 441 -20.49 24.84 11.24
C MET A 441 -19.14 25.52 11.14
N ASN A 442 -19.13 26.82 11.44
CA ASN A 442 -17.91 27.54 11.73
C ASN A 442 -17.45 27.09 13.13
N VAL A 443 -16.72 25.98 13.19
CA VAL A 443 -15.90 25.62 14.36
C VAL A 443 -14.48 26.03 14.01
N ASP A 444 -13.92 26.91 14.83
CA ASP A 444 -12.61 27.53 14.67
C ASP A 444 -11.49 26.52 14.31
N CYS A 445 -11.25 26.34 13.01
CA CYS A 445 -9.99 25.86 12.45
C CYS A 445 -9.29 27.03 11.76
N ASN A 446 -9.16 28.14 12.49
CA ASN A 446 -8.32 29.24 12.08
C ASN A 446 -6.91 29.00 12.63
N MET A 447 -6.11 28.21 11.91
CA MET A 447 -4.64 28.33 11.88
C MET A 447 -4.09 27.50 10.71
N ASP A 448 -3.42 28.21 9.78
CA ASP A 448 -2.40 27.70 8.85
C ASP A 448 -2.81 26.99 7.54
N ALA A 449 -3.82 27.50 6.82
CA ALA A 449 -3.99 27.16 5.39
C ALA A 449 -2.92 27.83 4.48
N ASP A 450 -2.20 28.85 4.99
CA ASP A 450 -1.18 29.61 4.24
C ASP A 450 0.18 29.56 4.93
N ARG A 451 0.79 28.36 4.91
CA ARG A 451 2.24 28.04 4.85
C ARG A 451 2.42 26.65 5.45
N LYS A 452 2.56 25.62 4.59
CA LYS A 452 3.23 24.38 5.01
C LYS A 452 4.62 24.79 5.55
N THR A 453 4.84 24.66 6.86
CA THR A 453 6.10 25.04 7.50
C THR A 453 7.11 23.90 7.43
N GLU A 454 8.38 24.20 7.73
CA GLU A 454 9.47 23.22 7.65
C GLU A 454 9.30 21.96 8.52
N ALA A 455 8.43 22.00 9.54
CA ALA A 455 8.11 20.89 10.43
C ALA A 455 6.96 20.01 9.90
N ASP A 456 6.40 20.31 8.73
CA ASP A 456 5.13 19.75 8.27
C ASP A 456 5.28 18.56 7.32
N ILE A 457 6.38 18.53 6.55
CA ILE A 457 6.59 17.66 5.37
C ILE A 457 7.50 16.48 5.69
#